data_AF-X1G6D9-F1
#
_entry.id   AF-X1G6D9-F1
#
_cell.length_a   1.000
_cell.length_b   1.000
_cell.length_c   1.000
_cell.angle_alpha   90.00
_cell.angle_beta   90.00
_cell.angle_gamma   90.00
#
_symmetry.space_group_name_H-M   'P 1'
#
loop_
_entity.id
_entity.type
_entity.pdbx_description
1 polymer ?
#
loop_
_entity_poly.entity_id
_entity_poly.type
_entity_poly.pdbx_seq_one_letter_code
_entity_poly.pdbx_strand_id
1 'polypeptide(L)'
;SSFSFDVDLRYVGGEESQLFDLSAEGPSGWLVRVQQTVAGTKELPAVVLDPTQTYAGEKVVVIAIPPYWVITEPGDYNIEVAARSKETEKRIANATQKPP
;
A
#
# COMPACT_ATOMS: atom_id res chain seq x y z
N SER A 1 12.30 -16.52 9.23
CA SER A 1 10.86 -16.70 8.96
C SER A 1 10.27 -15.39 8.48
N SER A 2 9.21 -15.43 7.68
CA SER A 2 8.47 -14.24 7.23
C SER A 2 7.05 -14.27 7.78
N PHE A 3 6.42 -13.10 7.87
CA PHE A 3 5.01 -12.94 8.18
C PHE A 3 4.24 -12.59 6.91
N SER A 4 3.04 -13.13 6.75
CA SER A 4 2.17 -12.89 5.60
C SER A 4 0.76 -12.57 6.07
N PHE A 5 0.18 -11.51 5.50
CA PHE A 5 -1.16 -11.05 5.84
C PHE A 5 -1.97 -10.89 4.55
N ASP A 6 -3.13 -11.53 4.49
CA ASP A 6 -4.10 -11.27 3.43
C ASP A 6 -4.85 -9.97 3.76
N VAL A 7 -4.91 -9.07 2.79
CA VAL A 7 -5.57 -7.76 2.90
C VAL A 7 -6.61 -7.64 1.80
N ASP A 8 -7.87 -7.44 2.20
CA ASP A 8 -8.98 -7.14 1.31
C ASP A 8 -9.07 -5.63 1.10
N LEU A 9 -8.87 -5.17 -0.14
CA LEU A 9 -8.97 -3.76 -0.51
C LEU A 9 -10.32 -3.49 -1.17
N ARG A 10 -11.06 -2.52 -0.62
CA ARG A 10 -12.34 -2.08 -1.17
C ARG A 10 -12.39 -0.57 -1.31
N TYR A 11 -12.67 -0.11 -2.51
CA TYR A 11 -12.98 1.29 -2.77
C TYR A 11 -14.49 1.51 -2.68
N VAL A 12 -14.91 2.46 -1.84
CA VAL A 12 -16.32 2.79 -1.60
C VAL A 12 -16.68 4.24 -2.00
N GLY A 13 -15.73 4.96 -2.59
CA GLY A 13 -15.95 6.33 -3.10
C GLY A 13 -16.23 6.30 -4.60
N GLY A 14 -16.93 7.32 -5.10
CA GLY A 14 -17.14 7.52 -6.54
C GLY A 14 -17.97 6.43 -7.25
N GLU A 15 -18.07 6.57 -8.57
CA GLU A 15 -18.77 5.62 -9.46
C GLU A 15 -17.81 4.99 -10.48
N GLU A 16 -16.57 5.45 -10.53
CA GLU A 16 -15.56 5.05 -11.52
C GLU A 16 -14.39 4.32 -10.85
N SER A 17 -13.77 3.41 -11.60
CA SER A 17 -12.54 2.75 -11.17
C SER A 17 -11.41 3.73 -10.97
N GLN A 18 -10.61 3.55 -9.91
CA GLN A 18 -9.52 4.44 -9.58
C GLN A 18 -8.23 3.69 -9.25
N LEU A 19 -7.10 4.24 -9.70
CA LEU A 19 -5.77 3.73 -9.38
C LEU A 19 -5.33 4.22 -7.99
N PHE A 20 -4.90 3.28 -7.15
CA PHE A 20 -4.32 3.52 -5.85
C PHE A 20 -2.88 3.04 -5.84
N ASP A 21 -1.96 3.93 -5.50
CA ASP A 21 -0.57 3.56 -5.18
C ASP A 21 -0.57 2.86 -3.81
N LEU A 22 0.09 1.71 -3.73
CA LEU A 22 0.20 0.89 -2.52
C LEU A 22 1.59 1.07 -1.91
N SER A 23 1.63 1.15 -0.59
CA SER A 23 2.86 1.13 0.19
C SER A 23 2.64 0.37 1.48
N ALA A 24 3.69 -0.26 1.99
CA ALA A 24 3.66 -0.92 3.27
C ALA A 24 4.94 -0.64 4.04
N GLU A 25 4.80 -0.37 5.33
CA GLU A 25 5.87 -0.03 6.24
C GLU A 25 5.80 -0.91 7.49
N GLY A 26 6.91 -1.05 8.20
CA GLY A 26 6.97 -1.87 9.40
C GLY A 26 8.15 -1.47 10.28
N PRO A 27 8.55 -2.34 11.24
CA PRO A 27 9.65 -2.03 12.13
C PRO A 27 10.95 -1.75 11.37
N SER A 28 11.79 -0.91 11.95
CA SER A 28 13.04 -0.48 11.30
C SER A 28 13.90 -1.67 10.85
N GLY A 29 14.35 -1.62 9.59
CA GLY A 29 15.18 -2.65 8.98
C GLY A 29 14.43 -3.89 8.47
N TRP A 30 13.11 -3.98 8.66
CA TRP A 30 12.31 -5.04 8.06
C TRP A 30 12.05 -4.74 6.59
N LEU A 31 12.09 -5.79 5.77
CA LEU A 31 11.59 -5.72 4.41
C LEU A 31 10.08 -5.93 4.44
N VAL A 32 9.31 -4.90 4.09
CA VAL A 32 7.86 -4.98 3.99
C VAL A 32 7.46 -4.66 2.55
N ARG A 33 6.61 -5.50 1.95
CA ARG A 33 6.14 -5.31 0.58
C ARG A 33 4.73 -5.84 0.41
N VAL A 34 4.02 -5.27 -0.57
CA VAL A 34 2.72 -5.76 -1.02
C VAL A 34 2.92 -6.60 -2.28
N GLN A 35 2.20 -7.71 -2.43
CA GLN A 35 2.25 -8.61 -3.59
C GLN A 35 0.89 -9.27 -3.84
N GLN A 36 0.68 -9.89 -5.01
CA GLN A 36 -0.62 -10.49 -5.36
C GLN A 36 -0.92 -11.80 -4.62
N THR A 37 0.11 -12.59 -4.30
CA THR A 37 -0.04 -13.91 -3.67
C THR A 37 1.13 -14.16 -2.72
N VAL A 38 0.99 -15.07 -1.76
CA VAL A 38 2.06 -15.42 -0.80
C VAL A 38 3.33 -15.94 -1.50
N ALA A 39 3.18 -16.69 -2.59
CA ALA A 39 4.31 -17.22 -3.38
C ALA A 39 4.92 -16.19 -4.34
N GLY A 40 4.32 -14.99 -4.43
CA GLY A 40 4.82 -13.92 -5.27
C GLY A 40 6.21 -13.42 -4.85
N THR A 41 7.00 -13.03 -5.84
CA THR A 41 8.32 -12.40 -5.63
C THR A 41 8.36 -10.96 -6.09
N LYS A 42 7.34 -10.52 -6.86
CA LYS A 42 7.22 -9.18 -7.40
C LYS A 42 6.32 -8.34 -6.51
N GLU A 43 6.83 -7.16 -6.16
CA GLU A 43 6.05 -6.14 -5.47
C GLU A 43 4.93 -5.61 -6.37
N LEU A 44 3.77 -5.35 -5.75
CA LEU A 44 2.60 -4.75 -6.35
C LEU A 44 2.52 -3.28 -5.90
N PRO A 45 3.02 -2.34 -6.73
CA PRO A 45 3.14 -0.93 -6.32
C PRO A 45 1.83 -0.15 -6.41
N ALA A 46 0.83 -0.69 -7.12
CA ALA A 46 -0.46 -0.03 -7.31
C ALA A 46 -1.54 -1.04 -7.69
N VAL A 47 -2.80 -0.65 -7.49
CA VAL A 47 -3.99 -1.44 -7.80
C VAL A 47 -5.10 -0.54 -8.34
N VAL A 48 -5.86 -1.03 -9.31
CA VAL A 48 -7.09 -0.37 -9.76
C VAL A 48 -8.25 -0.97 -8.99
N LEU A 49 -9.02 -0.15 -8.29
CA LEU A 49 -10.20 -0.57 -7.54
C LEU A 49 -11.44 -0.03 -8.21
N ASP A 50 -12.39 -0.91 -8.49
CA ASP A 50 -13.69 -0.58 -9.06
C ASP A 50 -14.74 -0.53 -7.93
N PRO A 51 -15.38 0.62 -7.66
CA PRO A 51 -16.36 0.75 -6.59
C PRO A 51 -17.67 0.01 -6.91
N THR A 52 -17.91 -0.37 -8.16
CA THR A 52 -19.10 -1.09 -8.61
C THR A 52 -18.97 -2.62 -8.52
N GLN A 53 -17.76 -3.12 -8.21
CA GLN A 53 -17.55 -4.55 -8.03
C GLN A 53 -18.37 -5.11 -6.87
N THR A 54 -19.07 -6.20 -7.16
CA THR A 54 -19.96 -6.89 -6.22
C THR A 54 -19.27 -8.05 -5.48
N TYR A 55 -18.06 -8.44 -5.90
CA TYR A 55 -17.24 -9.40 -5.17
C TYR A 55 -16.45 -8.70 -4.04
N ALA A 56 -15.81 -9.48 -3.17
CA ALA A 56 -15.29 -9.06 -1.85
C ALA A 56 -14.12 -8.03 -1.86
N GLY A 57 -13.91 -7.28 -2.94
CA GLY A 57 -12.77 -6.39 -3.13
C GLY A 57 -11.57 -7.11 -3.75
N GLU A 58 -10.50 -6.36 -3.98
CA GLU A 58 -9.24 -6.91 -4.50
C GLU A 58 -8.39 -7.45 -3.35
N LYS A 59 -7.88 -8.67 -3.50
CA LYS A 59 -7.04 -9.32 -2.48
C LYS A 59 -5.57 -9.09 -2.78
N VAL A 60 -4.83 -8.61 -1.78
CA VAL A 60 -3.37 -8.50 -1.82
C VAL A 60 -2.78 -9.17 -0.60
N VAL A 61 -1.48 -9.49 -0.67
CA VAL A 61 -0.72 -10.08 0.42
C VAL A 61 0.38 -9.11 0.83
N VAL A 62 0.45 -8.81 2.13
CA VAL A 62 1.56 -8.06 2.71
C VAL A 62 2.55 -9.06 3.29
N ILE A 63 3.80 -8.98 2.84
CA ILE A 63 4.89 -9.79 3.34
C ILE A 63 5.82 -8.91 4.17
N ALA A 64 6.06 -9.29 5.42
CA ALA A 64 6.99 -8.64 6.32
C ALA A 64 8.10 -9.61 6.72
N ILE A 65 9.36 -9.23 6.48
CA ILE A 65 10.53 -10.08 6.68
C ILE A 65 11.49 -9.36 7.61
N PRO A 66 11.72 -9.89 8.83
CA PRO A 66 12.74 -9.34 9.71
C PRO A 66 14.14 -9.58 9.12
N PRO A 67 15.10 -8.68 9.42
CA PRO A 67 16.48 -8.88 9.04
C PRO A 67 17.05 -10.14 9.69
N TYR A 68 17.81 -10.94 8.93
CA TYR A 68 18.33 -12.22 9.40
C TYR A 68 19.36 -12.09 10.55
N TRP A 69 19.93 -10.90 10.73
CA TRP A 69 20.93 -10.60 11.77
C TRP A 69 20.32 -10.14 13.10
N VAL A 70 18.99 -10.01 13.19
CA VAL A 70 18.30 -9.62 14.42
C VAL A 70 17.47 -10.79 14.94
N ILE A 71 17.63 -11.09 16.22
CA ILE A 71 16.70 -11.97 16.92
C ILE A 71 15.43 -11.15 17.18
N THR A 72 14.32 -11.55 16.56
CA THR A 72 13.03 -10.92 16.82
C THR A 72 12.58 -11.30 18.23
N GLU A 73 12.43 -10.28 19.08
CA GLU A 73 11.90 -10.47 20.43
C GLU A 73 10.41 -10.84 20.37
N PRO A 74 9.91 -11.68 21.29
CA PRO A 74 8.47 -11.90 21.39
C PRO A 74 7.73 -10.59 21.69
N GLY A 75 6.69 -10.29 20.93
CA GLY A 75 5.87 -9.09 21.12
C GLY A 75 5.05 -8.72 19.90
N ASP A 76 4.39 -7.58 19.99
CA ASP A 76 3.57 -7.02 18.93
C ASP A 76 4.40 -6.12 18.02
N TYR A 77 4.26 -6.29 16.71
CA TYR A 77 4.93 -5.51 15.68
C TYR A 77 3.89 -4.84 14.79
N ASN A 78 4.02 -3.52 14.60
CA ASN A 78 3.12 -2.77 13.73
C ASN A 78 3.57 -2.86 12.28
N ILE A 79 2.67 -3.32 11.41
CA ILE A 79 2.80 -3.26 9.97
C ILE A 79 1.71 -2.32 9.47
N GLU A 80 2.09 -1.28 8.74
CA GLU A 80 1.18 -0.29 8.19
C GLU A 80 1.06 -0.51 6.68
N VAL A 81 -0.15 -0.41 6.15
CA VAL A 81 -0.44 -0.50 4.72
C VAL A 81 -1.22 0.73 4.33
N ALA A 82 -0.74 1.44 3.32
CA ALA A 82 -1.39 2.64 2.82
C ALA A 82 -1.72 2.50 1.33
N ALA A 83 -2.94 2.90 0.97
CA ALA A 83 -3.41 3.04 -0.39
C ALA A 83 -3.70 4.53 -0.66
N ARG A 84 -3.08 5.12 -1.68
CA ARG A 84 -3.19 6.56 -1.99
C ARG A 84 -3.68 6.76 -3.42
N SER A 85 -4.76 7.49 -3.58
CA SER A 85 -5.25 7.95 -4.89
C SER A 85 -4.61 9.29 -5.28
N LYS A 86 -4.30 9.47 -6.56
CA LYS A 86 -3.68 10.72 -7.07
C LYS A 86 -4.63 11.93 -7.16
N GLU A 87 -5.92 11.77 -6.87
CA GLU A 87 -6.94 12.83 -6.97
C GLU A 87 -6.72 14.03 -6.02
N THR A 88 -5.94 13.86 -4.94
CA THR A 88 -5.80 14.91 -3.92
C THR A 88 -4.66 15.92 -4.17
N GLU A 89 -3.84 15.80 -5.21
CA GLU A 89 -2.87 16.86 -5.58
C GLU A 89 -3.50 17.94 -6.49
N LYS A 90 -4.57 18.61 -6.04
CA LYS A 90 -4.93 19.93 -6.61
C LYS A 90 -3.97 20.98 -6.07
N ARG A 91 -2.79 21.07 -6.69
CA ARG A 91 -1.80 22.12 -6.41
C ARG A 91 -2.37 23.46 -6.90
N ILE A 92 -2.84 24.30 -5.98
CA ILE A 92 -3.05 25.73 -6.27
C ILE A 92 -1.65 26.35 -6.37
N ALA A 93 -1.14 26.50 -7.58
CA ALA A 93 0.07 27.27 -7.84
C ALA A 93 -0.32 28.74 -8.02
N ASN A 94 -0.09 29.57 -7.00
CA ASN A 94 -0.06 31.02 -7.17
C ASN A 94 1.33 31.41 -7.69
N ALA A 95 1.41 31.77 -8.97
CA ALA A 95 2.58 32.40 -9.54
C ALA A 95 2.48 33.91 -9.35
N THR A 96 3.45 34.52 -8.66
CA THR A 96 3.66 35.97 -8.69
C THR A 96 4.91 36.24 -9.50
N GLN A 97 4.70 36.84 -10.68
CA GLN A 97 5.77 37.33 -11.53
C GLN A 97 6.24 38.69 -10.97
N LYS A 98 7.53 38.84 -10.68
CA LYS A 98 8.10 40.13 -10.26
C LYS A 98 8.46 40.94 -11.51
N PRO A 99 8.04 42.22 -11.62
CA PRO A 99 8.39 43.10 -12.74
C PRO A 99 9.90 43.49 -12.68
N PRO A 100 10.47 44.00 -13.79
CA PRO A 100 11.87 43.79 -14.18
C PRO A 100 12.92 44.36 -13.21
#